data_AF-A0A5X4PLH3-F1
#
_entry.id   AF-A0A5X4PLH3-F1
#
_cell.length_a   1.000
_cell.length_b   1.000
_cell.length_c   1.000
_cell.angle_alpha   90.00
_cell.angle_beta   90.00
_cell.angle_gamma   90.00
#
_symmetry.space_group_name_H-M   'P 1'
#
loop_
_entity.id
_entity.type
_entity.pdbx_description
1 polymer ?
#
loop_
_entity_poly.entity_id
_entity_poly.type
_entity_poly.pdbx_seq_one_letter_code
_entity_poly.pdbx_strand_id
1 'polypeptide(L)'
;MRAKERLPRKHYSPEFKMELVRLALEQEGSIAALARKHDVNDNLLFKWIRLWQREGRVCRPRKNASSLPALIPVQLRTGPSSSTFEPPSCSPQTACHITCRGGEITLTSPSVELMSTVLRELMRGPL
;
A
#
# COMPACT_ATOMS: atom_id res chain seq x y z
N MET A 1 -29.51 27.65 -10.44
CA MET A 1 -28.30 27.22 -11.16
C MET A 1 -28.26 25.70 -11.22
N ARG A 2 -28.53 25.08 -12.37
CA ARG A 2 -28.54 23.61 -12.50
C ARG A 2 -27.10 23.14 -12.73
N ALA A 3 -26.55 22.33 -11.83
CA ALA A 3 -25.22 21.78 -11.99
C ALA A 3 -25.20 20.86 -13.24
N LYS A 4 -24.36 21.17 -14.22
CA LYS A 4 -24.19 20.37 -15.42
C LYS A 4 -23.33 19.16 -15.06
N GLU A 5 -23.93 17.98 -14.99
CA GLU A 5 -23.21 16.73 -14.77
C GLU A 5 -22.10 16.59 -15.82
N ARG A 6 -20.86 16.48 -15.34
CA ARG A 6 -19.68 16.34 -16.19
C ARG A 6 -19.53 14.86 -16.55
N LEU A 7 -19.68 14.55 -17.83
CA LEU A 7 -19.41 13.22 -18.34
C LEU A 7 -17.98 12.78 -17.97
N PRO A 8 -17.79 11.48 -17.67
CA PRO A 8 -16.47 10.93 -17.37
C PRO A 8 -15.51 11.15 -18.55
N ARG A 9 -14.25 11.47 -18.24
CA ARG A 9 -13.22 11.71 -19.25
C ARG A 9 -12.89 10.41 -19.98
N LYS A 10 -12.92 10.44 -21.33
CA LYS A 10 -12.46 9.32 -22.16
C LYS A 10 -10.98 9.05 -21.89
N HIS A 11 -10.65 7.79 -21.63
CA HIS A 11 -9.27 7.32 -21.48
C HIS A 11 -8.88 6.52 -22.72
N TYR A 12 -7.73 6.86 -23.30
CA TYR A 12 -7.18 6.16 -24.46
C TYR A 12 -5.90 5.43 -24.04
N SER A 13 -5.74 4.20 -24.54
CA SER A 13 -4.54 3.39 -24.30
C SER A 13 -3.31 4.03 -24.98
N PRO A 14 -2.09 3.81 -24.46
CA PRO A 14 -0.88 4.36 -25.08
C PRO A 14 -0.64 3.83 -26.50
N GLU A 15 -1.03 2.59 -26.79
CA GLU A 15 -0.91 1.96 -28.12
C GLU A 15 -1.78 2.71 -29.13
N PHE A 16 -3.04 2.96 -28.77
CA PHE A 16 -3.97 3.72 -29.63
C PHE A 16 -3.45 5.14 -29.91
N LYS A 17 -2.90 5.82 -28.90
CA LYS A 17 -2.31 7.15 -29.08
C LYS A 17 -1.10 7.12 -30.01
N MET A 18 -0.25 6.10 -29.88
CA MET A 18 0.91 5.92 -30.75
C MET A 18 0.49 5.71 -32.20
N GLU A 19 -0.52 4.86 -32.42
CA GLU A 19 -1.05 4.61 -33.76
C GLU A 19 -1.57 5.88 -34.41
N LEU A 20 -2.39 6.66 -33.70
CA LEU A 20 -2.90 7.94 -34.23
C LEU A 20 -1.79 8.94 -34.52
N VAL A 21 -0.73 8.98 -33.70
CA VAL A 21 0.41 9.88 -33.93
C VAL A 21 1.21 9.43 -35.15
N ARG A 22 1.44 8.12 -35.35
CA ARG A 22 2.09 7.60 -36.56
C ARG A 22 1.29 7.97 -37.81
N LEU A 23 0.00 7.67 -37.81
CA LEU A 23 -0.90 8.03 -38.92
C LEU A 23 -0.89 9.53 -39.20
N ALA A 24 -0.81 10.38 -38.18
CA ALA A 24 -0.75 11.83 -38.34
C ALA A 24 0.60 12.34 -38.87
N LEU A 25 1.68 11.57 -38.71
CA LEU A 25 3.00 11.87 -39.26
C LEU A 25 3.17 11.33 -40.68
N GLU A 26 2.52 10.21 -40.99
CA GLU A 26 2.55 9.56 -42.31
C GLU A 26 1.57 10.18 -43.30
N GLN A 27 0.33 10.46 -42.86
CA GLN A 27 -0.63 11.18 -43.70
C GLN A 27 -0.38 12.68 -43.57
N GLU A 28 0.18 13.27 -44.62
CA GLU A 28 0.24 14.73 -44.85
C GLU A 28 -1.17 15.34 -45.08
N GLY A 29 -2.16 14.90 -44.31
CA GLY A 29 -3.54 15.33 -44.36
C GLY A 29 -3.92 16.22 -43.17
N SER A 30 -5.16 16.71 -43.17
CA SER A 30 -5.67 17.49 -42.05
C SER A 30 -5.80 16.63 -40.79
N ILE A 31 -5.02 16.96 -39.76
CA ILE A 31 -5.06 16.32 -38.43
C ILE A 31 -6.49 16.33 -37.85
N ALA A 32 -7.27 17.39 -38.12
CA ALA A 32 -8.65 17.48 -37.66
C ALA A 32 -9.60 16.50 -38.37
N ALA A 33 -9.32 16.12 -39.62
CA ALA A 33 -10.07 15.09 -40.32
C ALA A 33 -9.74 13.70 -39.78
N LEU A 34 -8.45 13.43 -39.52
CA LEU A 34 -8.00 12.19 -38.88
C LEU A 34 -8.63 12.03 -37.48
N ALA A 35 -8.59 13.07 -36.65
CA ALA A 35 -9.19 13.04 -35.32
C ALA A 35 -10.69 12.71 -35.34
N ARG A 36 -11.44 13.32 -36.27
CA ARG A 36 -12.88 13.04 -36.48
C ARG A 36 -13.14 11.61 -36.92
N LYS A 37 -12.31 11.06 -37.82
CA LYS A 37 -12.42 9.67 -38.29
C LYS A 37 -12.28 8.66 -37.13
N HIS A 38 -11.45 8.98 -36.13
CA HIS A 38 -11.18 8.13 -34.98
C HIS A 38 -11.96 8.51 -33.71
N ASP A 39 -12.96 9.42 -33.79
CA ASP A 39 -13.72 9.94 -32.65
C ASP A 39 -12.83 10.47 -31.49
N VAL A 40 -11.76 11.16 -31.87
CA VAL A 40 -10.83 11.83 -30.96
C VAL A 40 -10.95 13.33 -31.13
N ASN A 41 -10.81 14.06 -30.03
CA ASN A 41 -10.71 15.52 -30.09
C ASN A 41 -9.39 15.91 -30.81
N ASP A 42 -9.48 16.75 -31.81
CA ASP A 42 -8.34 17.26 -32.59
C ASP A 42 -7.27 17.91 -31.70
N ASN A 43 -7.68 18.72 -30.72
CA ASN A 43 -6.77 19.33 -29.74
C ASN A 43 -6.02 18.29 -28.91
N LEU A 44 -6.65 17.14 -28.64
CA LEU A 44 -6.01 16.05 -27.91
C LEU A 44 -4.96 15.35 -28.77
N LEU A 45 -5.26 15.11 -30.05
CA LEU A 45 -4.30 14.56 -31.01
C LEU A 45 -3.11 15.51 -31.21
N PHE A 46 -3.34 16.81 -31.35
CA PHE A 46 -2.27 17.82 -31.41
C PHE A 46 -1.35 17.77 -30.17
N LYS A 47 -1.92 17.58 -28.98
CA LYS A 47 -1.13 17.43 -27.75
C LYS A 47 -0.25 16.17 -27.78
N TRP A 48 -0.76 15.06 -28.30
CA TRP A 48 0.02 13.83 -28.42
C TRP A 48 1.15 13.95 -29.44
N ILE A 49 0.88 14.54 -30.61
CA ILE A 49 1.90 14.78 -31.64
C ILE A 49 3.02 15.66 -31.10
N ARG A 50 2.68 16.77 -30.43
CA ARG A 50 3.67 17.67 -29.81
C ARG A 50 4.49 16.98 -28.72
N LEU A 51 3.86 16.12 -27.92
CA LEU A 51 4.55 15.36 -26.89
C LEU A 51 5.54 14.35 -27.50
N TRP A 52 5.11 13.67 -28.57
CA TRP A 52 5.95 12.74 -29.31
C TRP A 52 7.17 13.43 -29.91
N GLN A 53 6.98 14.56 -30.60
CA GLN A 53 8.07 15.33 -31.21
C GLN A 53 9.09 15.84 -30.19
N ARG A 54 8.66 16.12 -28.94
CA ARG A 54 9.52 16.66 -27.88
C ARG A 54 10.20 15.58 -27.05
N GLU A 55 9.46 14.56 -26.64
CA GLU A 55 9.84 13.61 -25.61
C GLU A 55 9.95 12.16 -26.15
N GLY A 56 9.64 11.92 -27.43
CA GLY A 56 9.64 10.58 -28.03
C GLY A 56 8.56 9.65 -27.48
N ARG A 57 7.50 10.21 -26.87
CA ARG A 57 6.44 9.43 -26.21
C ARG A 57 5.07 10.10 -26.30
N VAL A 58 4.01 9.30 -26.28
CA VAL A 58 2.61 9.76 -26.40
C VAL A 58 1.87 9.85 -25.07
N CYS A 59 2.48 9.34 -24.01
CA CYS A 59 1.99 9.41 -22.64
C CYS A 59 3.09 9.87 -21.70
N ARG A 60 2.71 10.61 -20.66
CA ARG A 60 3.59 10.80 -19.51
C ARG A 60 3.38 9.64 -18.55
N PRO A 61 4.45 9.05 -17.99
CA PRO A 61 4.31 8.15 -16.85
C PRO A 61 3.41 8.85 -15.84
N ARG A 62 2.34 8.17 -15.43
CA ARG A 62 1.62 8.63 -14.25
C ARG A 62 2.68 8.67 -13.15
N LYS A 63 2.77 9.77 -12.39
CA LYS A 63 3.54 9.77 -11.15
C LYS A 63 2.86 8.72 -10.27
N ASN A 64 3.28 7.47 -10.43
CA ASN A 64 2.76 6.38 -9.65
C ASN A 64 3.11 6.76 -8.21
N ALA A 65 2.15 6.61 -7.31
CA ALA A 65 2.39 6.67 -5.87
C ALA A 65 3.44 5.64 -5.39
N SER A 66 4.04 4.85 -6.30
CA SER A 66 5.18 3.99 -6.07
C SER A 66 6.52 4.73 -6.02
N SER A 67 6.61 5.99 -6.46
CA SER A 67 7.71 6.85 -6.00
C SER A 67 7.29 7.41 -4.65
N LEU A 68 7.30 6.57 -3.61
CA LEU A 68 7.38 7.11 -2.26
C LEU A 68 8.59 8.07 -2.26
N PRO A 69 8.47 9.29 -1.69
CA PRO A 69 9.62 10.15 -1.50
C PRO A 69 10.75 9.32 -0.88
N ALA A 70 11.99 9.47 -1.34
CA ALA A 70 13.12 8.76 -0.77
C ALA A 70 13.12 8.99 0.75
N LEU A 71 12.77 7.95 1.52
CA LEU A 71 12.72 8.04 2.97
C LEU A 71 14.16 8.01 3.46
N ILE A 72 14.60 9.10 4.08
CA ILE A 72 15.91 9.18 4.71
C ILE A 72 15.77 8.48 6.08
N PRO A 73 16.52 7.41 6.36
CA PRO A 73 16.46 6.74 7.66
C PRO A 73 16.95 7.68 8.76
N VAL A 74 16.06 7.98 9.71
CA VAL A 74 16.40 8.74 10.92
C VAL A 74 17.01 7.78 11.93
N GLN A 75 18.29 7.94 12.21
CA GLN A 75 18.95 7.21 13.30
C GLN A 75 18.51 7.83 14.63
N LEU A 76 17.61 7.16 15.34
CA LEU A 76 17.30 7.49 16.71
C LEU A 76 18.54 7.19 17.56
N ARG A 77 19.24 8.25 17.99
CA ARG A 77 20.27 8.11 19.01
C ARG A 77 19.57 7.79 20.33
N THR A 78 19.54 6.52 20.70
CA THR A 78 19.42 6.12 22.09
C THR A 78 20.61 6.72 22.83
N GLY A 79 20.38 7.84 23.51
CA GLY A 79 21.31 8.31 24.53
C GLY A 79 21.54 7.17 25.53
N PRO A 80 22.75 7.07 26.12
CA PRO A 80 23.05 6.01 27.07
C PRO A 80 22.23 6.21 28.34
N SER A 81 21.01 5.71 28.34
CA SER A 81 20.38 5.21 29.54
C SER A 81 20.76 3.73 29.62
N SER A 82 21.56 3.45 30.64
CA SER A 82 21.99 2.13 31.05
C SER A 82 20.81 1.15 31.14
N SER A 83 20.69 0.25 30.18
CA SER A 83 20.67 -1.20 30.40
C SER A 83 20.29 -1.89 29.09
N THR A 84 21.15 -2.82 28.68
CA THR A 84 20.94 -3.91 27.72
C THR A 84 19.46 -4.24 27.46
N PHE A 85 18.97 -3.96 26.26
CA PHE A 85 17.74 -4.57 25.75
C PHE A 85 18.07 -5.35 24.49
N GLU A 86 18.12 -6.67 24.67
CA GLU A 86 18.13 -7.71 23.64
C GLU A 86 16.82 -7.63 22.80
N PRO A 87 16.81 -8.12 21.55
CA PRO A 87 15.58 -8.22 20.76
C PRO A 87 14.54 -9.09 21.49
N PRO A 88 13.22 -8.95 21.23
CA PRO A 88 12.23 -9.87 21.74
C PRO A 88 12.46 -11.24 21.08
N SER A 89 13.33 -12.03 21.71
CA SER A 89 13.39 -13.47 21.50
C SER A 89 12.04 -14.00 21.91
N CYS A 90 11.30 -14.48 20.91
CA CYS A 90 10.06 -15.23 21.04
C CYS A 90 10.33 -16.51 21.83
N SER A 91 10.50 -16.39 23.13
CA SER A 91 10.35 -17.49 24.07
C SER A 91 8.84 -17.63 24.31
N PRO A 92 8.25 -18.84 24.18
CA PRO A 92 6.89 -19.02 24.61
C PRO A 92 6.87 -18.75 26.12
N GLN A 93 6.31 -17.62 26.53
CA GLN A 93 5.95 -17.41 27.93
C GLN A 93 4.91 -18.48 28.23
N THR A 94 5.31 -19.56 28.92
CA THR A 94 4.40 -20.61 29.35
C THR A 94 3.50 -20.02 30.43
N ALA A 95 2.39 -19.41 30.00
CA ALA A 95 1.35 -18.93 30.88
C ALA A 95 0.38 -20.09 31.14
N CYS A 96 0.16 -20.41 32.42
CA CYS A 96 -0.84 -21.39 32.85
C CYS A 96 -2.06 -20.64 33.37
N HIS A 97 -3.20 -20.85 32.71
CA HIS A 97 -4.48 -20.26 33.08
C HIS A 97 -5.33 -21.32 33.78
N ILE A 98 -5.74 -21.03 35.01
CA ILE A 98 -6.57 -21.92 35.82
C ILE A 98 -7.89 -21.21 36.10
N THR A 99 -9.00 -21.80 35.65
CA THR A 99 -10.35 -21.30 35.89
C THR A 99 -11.00 -22.08 37.03
N CYS A 100 -11.32 -21.39 38.12
CA CYS A 100 -12.00 -21.96 39.28
C CYS A 100 -13.39 -21.34 39.45
N ARG A 101 -14.28 -21.99 40.21
CA ARG A 101 -15.63 -21.46 40.49
C ARG A 101 -15.64 -20.09 41.17
N GLY A 102 -14.54 -19.72 41.85
CA GLY A 102 -14.37 -18.44 42.57
C GLY A 102 -13.52 -17.39 41.84
N GLY A 103 -13.06 -17.64 40.61
CA GLY A 103 -12.23 -16.70 39.85
C GLY A 103 -11.20 -17.37 38.94
N GLU A 104 -10.49 -16.54 38.18
CA GLU A 104 -9.42 -16.95 37.28
C GLU A 104 -8.05 -16.65 37.90
N ILE A 105 -7.13 -17.62 37.83
CA ILE A 105 -5.75 -17.49 38.29
C ILE A 105 -4.82 -17.66 37.08
N THR A 106 -3.96 -16.67 36.85
CA THR A 106 -2.98 -16.69 35.76
C THR A 106 -1.56 -16.75 36.32
N LEU A 107 -0.80 -17.78 35.94
CA LEU A 107 0.59 -17.96 36.35
C LEU A 107 1.52 -17.79 35.16
N THR A 108 2.43 -16.81 35.22
CA THR A 108 3.41 -16.57 34.17
C THR A 108 4.71 -17.30 34.50
N SER A 109 5.11 -18.27 33.66
CA SER A 109 6.31 -19.09 33.84
C SER A 109 6.40 -19.83 35.19
N PRO A 110 5.40 -20.64 35.58
CA PRO A 110 5.42 -21.34 36.87
C PRO A 110 6.43 -22.49 36.91
N SER A 111 7.08 -22.69 38.06
CA SER A 111 7.91 -23.88 38.31
C SER A 111 7.04 -25.13 38.49
N VAL A 112 7.62 -26.32 38.25
CA VAL A 112 6.92 -27.62 38.41
C VAL A 112 6.42 -27.82 39.84
N GLU A 113 7.17 -27.36 40.84
CA GLU A 113 6.80 -27.44 42.25
C GLU A 113 5.60 -26.54 42.58
N LEU A 114 5.58 -25.32 42.03
CA LEU A 114 4.47 -24.40 42.20
C LEU A 114 3.20 -24.94 41.54
N MET A 115 3.30 -25.46 40.32
CA MET A 115 2.17 -26.10 39.64
C MET A 115 1.62 -27.28 40.42
N SER A 116 2.50 -28.15 40.93
CA SER A 116 2.09 -29.33 41.71
C SER A 116 1.40 -28.95 43.03
N THR A 117 1.86 -27.88 43.67
CA THR A 117 1.28 -27.39 44.93
C THR A 117 -0.09 -26.77 44.68
N VAL A 118 -0.21 -25.89 43.68
CA VAL A 118 -1.48 -25.26 43.31
C VAL A 118 -2.52 -26.31 42.91
N LEU A 119 -2.15 -27.29 42.06
CA LEU A 119 -3.07 -28.36 41.68
C LEU A 119 -3.50 -29.20 42.90
N ARG A 120 -2.58 -29.50 43.82
CA ARG A 120 -2.92 -30.25 45.04
C ARG A 120 -3.91 -29.48 45.91
N GLU A 121 -3.68 -28.20 46.15
CA GLU A 121 -4.57 -27.39 46.99
C GLU A 121 -5.94 -27.18 46.35
N LEU A 122 -6.01 -26.97 45.02
CA LEU A 122 -7.28 -26.87 44.31
C LEU A 122 -8.10 -28.17 44.37
N MET A 123 -7.44 -29.33 44.36
CA MET A 123 -8.10 -30.64 44.48
C MET A 123 -8.48 -31.02 45.92
N ARG A 124 -7.91 -30.37 46.94
CA ARG A 124 -8.23 -30.68 48.35
C ARG A 124 -9.63 -30.20 48.76
N GLY A 125 -10.26 -29.32 47.97
CA GLY A 125 -11.57 -28.74 48.28
C GLY A 125 -11.53 -27.83 49.52
N PRO A 126 -12.55 -26.99 49.74
CA PRO A 126 -12.68 -26.28 51.00
C PRO A 126 -12.95 -27.30 52.12
N LEU A 127 -12.25 -27.16 53.26
CA LEU A 127 -12.61 -27.84 54.51
C LEU A 127 -14.03 -27.46 54.95
#